data_AF-A0A1M6RU96-F1
#
_entry.id   AF-A0A1M6RU96-F1
#
_cell.length_a   1.000
_cell.length_b   1.000
_cell.length_c   1.000
_cell.angle_alpha   90.00
_cell.angle_beta   90.00
_cell.angle_gamma   90.00
#
_symmetry.space_group_name_H-M   'P 1'
#
loop_
_entity.id
_entity.type
_entity.pdbx_description
1 polymer ?
#
loop_
_entity_poly.entity_id
_entity_poly.type
_entity_poly.pdbx_seq_one_letter_code
_entity_poly.pdbx_strand_id
1 'polypeptide(L)'
;MKVFMWVALTILALFAVGVIVPDIEETDTTESTSTTEEAPKSATLEVEKLEENEGGTLHEASFEEWSSATDQNRLATAMDWTSAVTNEVELETLGDVGIKEKANELVKCIARSAEEQEDLSGTPAARLGASCIVLLEWK
;
A
#
# COMPACT_ATOMS: atom_id res chain seq x y z
N MET A 1 -26.82 -36.86 -16.35
CA MET A 1 -25.43 -36.75 -16.87
C MET A 1 -25.49 -36.34 -18.33
N LYS A 2 -24.68 -35.35 -18.73
CA LYS A 2 -24.53 -34.72 -20.07
C LYS A 2 -25.16 -33.32 -20.23
N VAL A 3 -24.58 -32.32 -19.57
CA VAL A 3 -24.58 -30.93 -20.06
C VAL A 3 -23.27 -30.23 -19.65
N PHE A 4 -22.12 -30.86 -19.92
CA PHE A 4 -20.79 -30.25 -19.78
C PHE A 4 -20.10 -30.35 -21.14
N MET A 5 -20.45 -29.49 -22.09
CA MET A 5 -19.74 -29.41 -23.38
C MET A 5 -20.07 -28.14 -24.19
N TRP A 6 -19.94 -26.95 -23.59
CA TRP A 6 -19.97 -25.68 -24.34
C TRP A 6 -18.89 -24.70 -23.84
N VAL A 7 -17.73 -25.23 -23.47
CA VAL A 7 -16.50 -24.45 -23.32
C VAL A 7 -15.59 -24.85 -24.47
N ALA A 8 -15.57 -24.06 -25.54
CA ALA A 8 -14.48 -23.92 -26.51
C ALA A 8 -15.02 -23.43 -27.87
N LEU A 9 -15.42 -22.15 -27.98
CA LEU A 9 -15.27 -21.38 -29.23
C LEU A 9 -15.78 -19.93 -29.06
N THR A 10 -14.91 -19.01 -28.67
CA THR A 10 -14.96 -17.59 -29.06
C THR A 10 -13.64 -16.95 -28.59
N ILE A 11 -12.59 -17.02 -29.42
CA ILE A 11 -12.09 -15.86 -30.17
C ILE A 11 -11.55 -14.82 -29.17
N LEU A 12 -10.29 -14.91 -28.72
CA LEU A 12 -9.09 -14.53 -29.49
C LEU A 12 -9.32 -13.31 -30.39
N ALA A 13 -9.62 -12.17 -29.76
CA ALA A 13 -9.55 -10.86 -30.39
C ALA A 13 -8.42 -10.06 -29.73
N LEU A 14 -7.37 -9.89 -30.52
CA LEU A 14 -6.25 -8.98 -30.34
C LEU A 14 -6.72 -7.59 -29.91
N PHE A 15 -6.37 -7.17 -28.69
CA PHE A 15 -6.23 -5.75 -28.36
C PHE A 15 -4.75 -5.45 -28.14
N ALA A 16 -4.02 -5.40 -29.26
CA ALA A 16 -2.82 -4.60 -29.37
C ALA A 16 -3.28 -3.14 -29.54
N VAL A 17 -3.50 -2.43 -28.43
CA VAL A 17 -3.59 -0.97 -28.43
C VAL A 17 -2.34 -0.45 -27.74
N GLY A 18 -1.63 0.38 -28.50
CA GLY A 18 -0.28 0.81 -28.23
C GLY A 18 -0.10 1.51 -26.89
N VAL A 19 1.10 1.24 -26.36
CA VAL A 19 1.82 2.00 -25.36
C VAL A 19 1.81 3.49 -25.72
N ILE A 20 1.30 4.33 -24.81
CA ILE A 20 1.68 5.74 -24.70
C ILE A 20 2.23 5.89 -23.28
N VAL A 21 3.55 5.89 -23.16
CA VAL A 21 4.26 6.35 -21.96
C VAL A 21 4.34 7.87 -22.06
N PRO A 22 3.74 8.65 -21.16
CA PRO A 22 4.12 10.04 -21.00
C PRO A 22 5.51 10.11 -20.37
N ASP A 23 6.45 10.64 -21.14
CA ASP A 23 7.75 11.15 -20.72
C ASP A 23 7.50 12.26 -19.69
N ILE A 24 7.85 12.03 -18.43
CA ILE A 24 7.81 13.07 -17.39
C ILE A 24 9.24 13.55 -17.21
N GLU A 25 9.46 14.76 -17.73
CA GLU A 25 10.65 15.59 -17.57
C GLU A 25 11.15 15.61 -16.11
N GLU A 26 12.39 15.17 -15.91
CA GLU A 26 13.17 15.50 -14.73
C GLU A 26 13.58 16.98 -14.79
N THR A 27 12.87 17.83 -14.07
CA THR A 27 13.30 19.22 -13.84
C THR A 27 14.37 19.27 -12.75
N ASP A 28 15.61 19.34 -13.23
CA ASP A 28 16.64 20.33 -12.94
C ASP A 28 16.92 20.71 -11.46
N THR A 29 18.03 20.14 -11.00
CA THR A 29 19.09 20.76 -10.20
C THR A 29 18.91 22.24 -9.84
N THR A 30 18.64 22.52 -8.57
CA THR A 30 19.03 23.80 -7.97
C THR A 30 20.39 23.65 -7.31
N GLU A 31 21.40 24.09 -8.07
CA GLU A 31 22.71 24.50 -7.59
C GLU A 31 22.56 25.61 -6.53
N SER A 32 23.14 25.42 -5.35
CA SER A 32 23.48 26.51 -4.44
C SER A 32 24.85 26.25 -3.85
N THR A 33 25.84 26.70 -4.62
CA THR A 33 26.88 27.63 -4.18
C THR A 33 27.50 27.35 -2.81
N SER A 34 28.70 26.77 -2.91
CA SER A 34 29.80 26.89 -1.96
C SER A 34 29.98 28.32 -1.46
N THR A 35 30.06 28.49 -0.13
CA THR A 35 30.92 29.49 0.51
C THR A 35 31.46 28.90 1.81
N THR A 36 32.73 28.50 1.72
CA THR A 36 33.84 28.77 2.67
C THR A 36 33.55 28.79 4.17
N GLU A 37 34.04 27.73 4.83
CA GLU A 37 34.95 27.75 5.98
C GLU A 37 34.70 28.75 7.12
N GLU A 38 34.15 28.26 8.23
CA GLU A 38 34.77 28.45 9.55
C GLU A 38 34.24 27.40 10.53
N ALA A 39 35.14 26.61 11.14
CA ALA A 39 34.83 25.89 12.36
C ALA A 39 34.79 26.91 13.51
N PRO A 40 33.70 26.96 14.29
CA PRO A 40 33.83 26.35 15.61
C PRO A 40 32.53 25.67 16.11
N LYS A 41 32.71 24.43 16.53
CA LYS A 41 32.24 23.89 17.83
C LYS A 41 30.76 24.13 18.21
N SER A 42 30.03 23.01 18.24
CA SER A 42 28.92 22.76 19.17
C SER A 42 27.60 23.47 18.90
N ALA A 43 26.75 22.84 18.09
CA ALA A 43 25.36 22.50 18.44
C ALA A 43 24.79 21.67 17.28
N THR A 44 24.77 20.35 17.43
CA THR A 44 24.02 19.47 16.54
C THR A 44 22.54 19.82 16.74
N LEU A 45 22.00 20.65 15.85
CA LEU A 45 20.57 20.71 15.62
C LEU A 45 20.23 19.43 14.86
N GLU A 46 19.96 18.36 15.62
CA GLU A 46 19.16 17.27 15.12
C GLU A 46 17.85 17.90 14.67
N VAL A 47 17.67 18.00 13.35
CA VAL A 47 16.33 18.13 12.78
C VAL A 47 15.67 16.79 13.10
N GLU A 48 15.16 16.66 14.33
CA GLU A 48 14.12 15.70 14.64
C GLU A 48 12.99 16.01 13.65
N LYS A 49 12.97 15.21 12.59
CA LYS A 49 11.86 15.12 11.67
C LYS A 49 10.67 14.64 12.50
N LEU A 50 9.94 15.64 13.00
CA LEU A 50 8.56 15.68 13.47
C LEU A 50 7.95 14.32 13.80
N GLU A 51 7.58 14.17 15.07
CA GLU A 51 6.56 13.22 15.51
C GLU A 51 5.30 13.32 14.63
N GLU A 52 5.24 12.51 13.58
CA GLU A 52 4.00 12.23 12.87
C GLU A 52 3.25 11.16 13.68
N ASN A 53 2.57 11.64 14.72
CA ASN A 53 1.72 10.84 15.61
C ASN A 53 0.34 10.53 15.01
N GLU A 54 0.24 10.34 13.69
CA GLU A 54 -0.92 9.75 13.04
C GLU A 54 -0.38 8.72 12.03
N GLY A 55 -0.66 7.42 12.25
CA GLY A 55 -0.14 6.33 11.40
C GLY A 55 -0.64 6.39 9.95
N GLY A 56 -0.40 5.35 9.15
CA GLY A 56 -0.76 5.33 7.73
C GLY A 56 0.45 5.55 6.80
N THR A 57 1.67 5.41 7.28
CA THR A 57 2.87 5.70 6.47
C THR A 57 3.38 4.50 5.66
N LEU A 58 2.69 3.36 5.74
CA LEU A 58 3.18 2.09 5.19
C LEU A 58 2.64 1.76 3.79
N HIS A 59 2.10 2.75 3.06
CA HIS A 59 1.50 2.54 1.74
C HIS A 59 2.46 1.94 0.71
N GLU A 60 3.73 2.35 0.77
CA GLU A 60 4.80 1.89 -0.13
C GLU A 60 5.78 0.93 0.57
N ALA A 61 5.51 0.58 1.83
CA ALA A 61 6.39 -0.27 2.62
C ALA A 61 6.43 -1.70 2.06
N SER A 62 7.60 -2.32 2.20
CA SER A 62 7.73 -3.77 2.10
C SER A 62 6.99 -4.47 3.25
N PHE A 63 6.74 -5.77 3.09
CA PHE A 63 6.14 -6.57 4.14
C PHE A 63 6.98 -6.60 5.43
N GLU A 64 8.31 -6.58 5.33
CA GLU A 64 9.22 -6.55 6.47
C GLU A 64 9.07 -5.25 7.27
N GLU A 65 9.07 -4.11 6.58
CA GLU A 65 8.83 -2.79 7.19
C GLU A 65 7.43 -2.69 7.79
N TRP A 66 6.42 -3.19 7.07
CA TRP A 66 5.04 -3.20 7.56
C TRP A 66 4.88 -4.07 8.81
N SER A 67 5.43 -5.29 8.82
CA SER A 67 5.33 -6.22 9.95
C SER A 67 6.08 -5.72 11.18
N SER A 68 7.17 -4.99 10.99
CA SER A 68 7.98 -4.38 12.07
C SER A 68 7.40 -3.08 12.62
N ALA A 69 6.42 -2.47 11.93
CA ALA A 69 5.79 -1.24 12.37
C ALA A 69 4.96 -1.41 13.66
N THR A 70 4.42 -0.32 14.20
CA THR A 70 3.48 -0.39 15.32
C THR A 70 2.11 -0.90 14.86
N ASP A 71 1.37 -1.54 15.76
CA ASP A 71 -0.01 -1.98 15.52
C ASP A 71 -0.90 -0.82 15.03
N GLN A 72 -0.71 0.36 15.62
CA GLN A 72 -1.43 1.57 15.25
C GLN A 72 -1.14 1.99 13.80
N ASN A 73 0.13 1.95 13.36
CA ASN A 73 0.50 2.34 12.00
C ASN A 73 0.01 1.32 10.96
N ARG A 74 0.11 0.02 11.27
CA ARG A 74 -0.46 -1.05 10.43
C ARG A 74 -1.97 -0.90 10.28
N LEU A 75 -2.68 -0.64 11.39
CA LEU A 75 -4.13 -0.49 11.37
C LEU A 75 -4.56 0.77 10.62
N ALA A 76 -3.89 1.90 10.84
CA ALA A 76 -4.18 3.15 10.11
C ALA A 76 -4.01 2.95 8.59
N THR A 77 -2.89 2.36 8.17
CA THR A 77 -2.66 2.04 6.74
C THR A 77 -3.72 1.09 6.20
N ALA A 78 -4.12 0.07 6.97
CA ALA A 78 -5.18 -0.84 6.56
C ALA A 78 -6.56 -0.18 6.50
N MET A 79 -6.83 0.81 7.36
CA MET A 79 -8.05 1.63 7.28
C MET A 79 -8.06 2.46 6.00
N ASP A 80 -6.94 3.06 5.61
CA ASP A 80 -6.83 3.80 4.34
C ASP A 80 -7.10 2.91 3.13
N TRP A 81 -6.51 1.71 3.09
CA TRP A 81 -6.79 0.73 2.04
C TRP A 81 -8.25 0.27 2.03
N THR A 82 -8.82 0.03 3.21
CA THR A 82 -10.24 -0.38 3.36
C THR A 82 -11.16 0.71 2.84
N SER A 83 -10.93 1.96 3.22
CA SER A 83 -11.71 3.11 2.77
C SER A 83 -11.59 3.32 1.26
N ALA A 84 -10.40 3.10 0.68
CA ALA A 84 -10.18 3.25 -0.76
C ALA A 84 -10.95 2.24 -1.61
N VAL A 85 -11.29 1.07 -1.08
CA VAL A 85 -12.05 0.03 -1.80
C VAL A 85 -13.52 -0.07 -1.39
N THR A 86 -13.91 0.59 -0.31
CA THR A 86 -15.30 0.62 0.15
C THR A 86 -16.04 1.75 -0.57
N ASN A 87 -17.20 1.45 -1.17
CA ASN A 87 -18.00 2.47 -1.84
C ASN A 87 -18.59 3.49 -0.84
N GLU A 88 -18.93 4.69 -1.31
CA GLU A 88 -19.39 5.80 -0.47
C GLU A 88 -20.65 5.47 0.36
N VAL A 89 -21.60 4.74 -0.21
CA VAL A 89 -22.84 4.32 0.49
C VAL A 89 -22.53 3.36 1.63
N GLU A 90 -21.61 2.43 1.41
CA GLU A 90 -21.17 1.49 2.42
C GLU A 90 -20.31 2.17 3.49
N LEU A 91 -19.47 3.15 3.14
CA LEU A 91 -18.73 3.98 4.09
C LEU A 91 -19.66 4.71 5.06
N GLU A 92 -20.73 5.33 4.55
CA GLU A 92 -21.74 6.00 5.37
C GLU A 92 -22.48 5.01 6.30
N THR A 93 -22.72 3.78 5.83
CA THR A 93 -23.45 2.76 6.58
C THR A 93 -22.58 2.12 7.68
N LEU A 94 -21.31 1.85 7.38
CA LEU A 94 -20.36 1.24 8.31
C LEU A 94 -19.88 2.24 9.37
N GLY A 95 -19.65 3.48 8.96
CA GLY A 95 -18.96 4.49 9.75
C GLY A 95 -17.56 4.05 10.20
N ASP A 96 -16.94 4.86 11.06
CA ASP A 96 -15.54 4.64 11.49
C ASP A 96 -15.33 3.30 12.20
N VAL A 97 -16.33 2.85 12.96
CA VAL A 97 -16.26 1.57 13.70
C VAL A 97 -16.23 0.39 12.74
N GLY A 98 -17.12 0.37 11.74
CA GLY A 98 -17.16 -0.71 10.75
C GLY A 98 -15.91 -0.76 9.87
N ILE A 99 -15.38 0.41 9.48
CA ILE A 99 -14.12 0.50 8.73
C ILE A 99 -12.95 -0.02 9.56
N LYS A 100 -12.90 0.32 10.85
CA LYS A 100 -11.87 -0.21 11.76
C LYS A 100 -11.96 -1.72 11.91
N GLU A 101 -13.17 -2.29 12.01
CA GLU A 101 -13.36 -3.75 12.09
C GLU A 101 -12.85 -4.46 10.84
N LYS A 102 -13.25 -3.98 9.65
CA LYS A 102 -12.73 -4.48 8.36
C LYS A 102 -11.22 -4.35 8.26
N ALA A 103 -10.65 -3.19 8.61
CA ALA A 103 -9.21 -2.98 8.60
C ALA A 103 -8.47 -3.97 9.53
N ASN A 104 -9.05 -4.32 10.69
CA ASN A 104 -8.48 -5.37 11.55
C ASN A 104 -8.51 -6.75 10.89
N GLU A 105 -9.54 -7.08 10.12
CA GLU A 105 -9.58 -8.31 9.33
C GLU A 105 -8.50 -8.32 8.24
N LEU A 106 -8.31 -7.18 7.57
CA LEU A 106 -7.26 -7.02 6.57
C LEU A 106 -5.86 -7.21 7.18
N VAL A 107 -5.57 -6.57 8.31
CA VAL A 107 -4.30 -6.75 9.05
C VAL A 107 -4.06 -8.22 9.38
N LYS A 108 -5.08 -8.94 9.86
CA LYS A 108 -4.99 -10.38 10.18
C LYS A 108 -4.72 -11.23 8.95
N CYS A 109 -5.37 -10.92 7.83
CA CYS A 109 -5.14 -11.65 6.58
C CYS A 109 -3.70 -11.46 6.07
N ILE A 110 -3.19 -10.23 6.10
CA ILE A 110 -1.80 -9.94 5.71
C ILE A 110 -0.82 -10.68 6.63
N ALA A 111 -1.07 -10.68 7.95
CA ALA A 111 -0.24 -11.41 8.91
C ALA A 111 -0.22 -12.92 8.65
N ARG A 112 -1.39 -13.53 8.35
CA ARG A 112 -1.47 -14.96 8.01
C ARG A 112 -0.70 -15.31 6.74
N SER A 113 -0.60 -14.38 5.79
CA SER A 113 0.17 -14.62 4.55
C SER A 113 1.64 -14.98 4.85
N ALA A 114 2.20 -14.48 5.95
CA ALA A 114 3.56 -14.80 6.38
C ALA A 114 3.70 -16.15 7.09
N GLU A 115 2.60 -16.74 7.57
CA GLU A 115 2.59 -18.09 8.11
C GLU A 115 2.58 -19.15 7.00
N GLU A 116 2.03 -18.79 5.83
CA GLU A 116 1.80 -19.71 4.70
C GLU A 116 2.90 -19.66 3.63
N GLN A 117 3.74 -18.62 3.61
CA GLN A 117 4.79 -18.45 2.59
C GLN A 117 6.19 -18.36 3.20
N GLU A 118 7.16 -19.03 2.56
CA GLU A 118 8.53 -19.14 3.08
C GLU A 118 9.34 -17.84 2.94
N ASP A 119 9.02 -16.98 1.97
CA ASP A 119 9.72 -15.70 1.75
C ASP A 119 8.78 -14.63 1.19
N LEU A 120 8.53 -13.60 1.99
CA LEU A 120 7.81 -12.39 1.59
C LEU A 120 8.72 -11.15 1.60
N SER A 121 10.03 -11.33 1.78
CA SER A 121 10.98 -10.21 1.81
C SER A 121 10.92 -9.43 0.50
N GLY A 122 10.93 -8.09 0.61
CA GLY A 122 10.78 -7.19 -0.54
C GLY A 122 9.41 -7.18 -1.22
N THR A 123 8.44 -8.01 -0.77
CA THR A 123 7.07 -7.93 -1.30
C THR A 123 6.39 -6.68 -0.76
N PRO A 124 5.82 -5.80 -1.61
CA PRO A 124 5.08 -4.63 -1.13
C PRO A 124 3.87 -5.04 -0.29
N ALA A 125 3.70 -4.44 0.88
CA ALA A 125 2.59 -4.75 1.79
C ALA A 125 1.23 -4.46 1.14
N ALA A 126 1.12 -3.41 0.33
CA ALA A 126 -0.08 -3.08 -0.43
C ALA A 126 -0.51 -4.20 -1.40
N ARG A 127 0.45 -4.97 -1.96
CA ARG A 127 0.13 -6.11 -2.84
C ARG A 127 -0.50 -7.27 -2.06
N LEU A 128 -0.01 -7.52 -0.85
CA LEU A 128 -0.62 -8.49 0.07
C LEU A 128 -2.00 -7.99 0.53
N GLY A 129 -2.13 -6.71 0.86
CA GLY A 129 -3.40 -6.09 1.20
C GLY A 129 -4.45 -6.23 0.10
N ALA A 130 -4.12 -5.89 -1.14
CA ALA A 130 -5.02 -6.08 -2.28
C ALA A 130 -5.42 -7.56 -2.48
N SER A 131 -4.48 -8.49 -2.31
CA SER A 131 -4.77 -9.93 -2.40
C SER A 131 -5.74 -10.38 -1.30
N CYS A 132 -5.55 -9.87 -0.08
CA CYS A 132 -6.44 -10.12 1.05
C CYS A 132 -7.84 -9.56 0.85
N ILE A 133 -7.97 -8.36 0.29
CA ILE A 133 -9.29 -7.77 -0.05
C ILE A 133 -10.07 -8.69 -0.99
N VAL A 134 -9.40 -9.29 -1.98
CA VAL A 134 -10.02 -10.28 -2.89
C VAL A 134 -10.41 -11.56 -2.15
N LEU A 135 -9.53 -12.09 -1.29
CA LEU A 135 -9.80 -13.32 -0.51
C LEU A 135 -10.92 -13.15 0.51
N LEU A 136 -11.06 -11.96 1.07
CA LEU A 136 -12.14 -11.57 1.98
C LEU A 136 -13.45 -11.26 1.23
N GLU A 137 -13.44 -11.32 -0.11
CA GLU A 137 -14.58 -11.09 -0.99
C GLU A 137 -15.22 -9.70 -0.84
N TRP A 138 -14.42 -8.68 -0.52
CA TRP A 138 -14.89 -7.29 -0.48
C TRP A 138 -15.13 -6.80 -1.91
N LYS A 139 -16.30 -6.18 -2.16
CA LYS A 139 -16.78 -5.76 -3.49
C LYS A 139 -17.36 -4.36 -3.46
#